data_AF-A0A7X8AED9-F1
#
_entry.id   AF-A0A7X8AED9-F1
#
_cell.length_a   1.000
_cell.length_b   1.000
_cell.length_c   1.000
_cell.angle_alpha   90.00
_cell.angle_beta   90.00
_cell.angle_gamma   90.00
#
_symmetry.space_group_name_H-M   'P 1'
#
loop_
_entity.id
_entity.type
_entity.pdbx_description
1 polymer ?
#
loop_
_entity_poly.entity_id
_entity_poly.type
_entity_poly.pdbx_seq_one_letter_code
_entity_poly.pdbx_strand_id
1 'polypeptide(L)'
;LQLVEVSGRVYDLKVTDIDDPGWEAFFRKAEGKPEPSGKVFFTGPRNINGERETQRKHILPVMPGKNDVPGYQNRAVKLGYAVRFEIRTIGNYYDRYDFLQIIPTFYFVDKEGKNRQEVDLYYSTPSAPLIKIGSDRDTLTHTMKMDFKRRGIEPNEFADTAEAMHRIRGGMNDYSLEEWVDIFPQISKNGVTAYKFSKVLLSEPVRSYLGPLRNIPEGVNTDKALASIQKWYGEYCLPADCLVVPKGTDLSKERNLTSSSPVFLKDGYIIVNFRDISVINDDDFEKPSLKYTGKTGDGWSLEGYVTNQNGWELEPGDVVVYYADKRATDDYYSAGTH
;
A
#
# COMPACT_ATOMS: atom_id res chain seq x y z
N LEU A 1 -9.02 -14.46 37.27
CA LEU A 1 -8.22 -14.38 36.04
C LEU A 1 -9.04 -13.59 35.04
N GLN A 2 -8.76 -12.29 34.90
CA GLN A 2 -9.37 -11.48 33.87
C GLN A 2 -8.67 -11.88 32.56
N LEU A 3 -9.35 -12.66 31.73
CA LEU A 3 -8.89 -12.97 30.38
C LEU A 3 -8.75 -11.63 29.66
N VAL A 4 -7.50 -11.18 29.46
CA VAL A 4 -7.22 -10.08 28.55
C VAL A 4 -7.38 -10.66 27.16
N GLU A 5 -8.59 -10.50 26.60
CA GLU A 5 -8.85 -10.75 25.20
C GLU A 5 -8.17 -9.62 24.42
N VAL A 6 -7.01 -9.90 23.83
CA VAL A 6 -6.41 -8.97 22.87
C VAL A 6 -7.28 -9.01 21.62
N SER A 7 -8.23 -8.08 21.52
CA SER A 7 -8.99 -7.86 20.29
C SER A 7 -7.99 -7.48 19.20
N GLY A 8 -7.95 -8.26 18.11
CA GLY A 8 -7.09 -7.95 16.98
C GLY A 8 -7.41 -6.58 16.38
N ARG A 9 -6.41 -5.92 15.77
CA ARG A 9 -6.59 -4.61 15.12
C ARG A 9 -5.67 -4.43 13.91
N VAL A 10 -6.18 -3.84 12.84
CA VAL A 10 -5.38 -3.34 11.70
C VAL A 10 -5.26 -1.83 11.88
N TYR A 11 -4.05 -1.28 11.74
CA TYR A 11 -3.75 0.11 12.08
C TYR A 11 -2.45 0.61 11.42
N ASP A 12 -2.16 1.90 11.56
CA ASP A 12 -0.93 2.57 11.15
C ASP A 12 -0.62 2.41 9.65
N LEU A 13 -1.66 2.40 8.80
CA LEU A 13 -1.43 2.52 7.37
C LEU A 13 -0.74 3.86 7.08
N LYS A 14 0.38 3.79 6.34
CA LYS A 14 1.09 4.96 5.88
C LYS A 14 1.86 4.73 4.58
N VAL A 15 1.94 5.77 3.76
CA VAL A 15 2.80 5.78 2.56
C VAL A 15 4.21 6.21 2.96
N THR A 16 5.20 5.41 2.59
CA THR A 16 6.60 5.52 3.06
C THR A 16 7.58 5.92 1.97
N ASP A 17 7.25 5.73 0.70
CA ASP A 17 8.06 6.16 -0.46
C ASP A 17 7.24 6.13 -1.75
N ILE A 18 7.71 6.82 -2.79
CA ILE A 18 7.10 6.85 -4.13
C ILE A 18 8.20 6.81 -5.19
N ASP A 19 8.00 6.08 -6.29
CA ASP A 19 8.98 6.00 -7.40
C ASP A 19 9.11 7.29 -8.21
N ASP A 20 8.04 8.09 -8.29
CA ASP A 20 7.99 9.34 -9.04
C ASP A 20 9.09 10.32 -8.59
N PRO A 21 9.97 10.77 -9.50
CA PRO A 21 11.01 11.77 -9.20
C PRO A 21 10.45 13.06 -8.60
N GLY A 22 9.19 13.40 -8.89
CA GLY A 22 8.47 14.50 -8.29
C GLY A 22 8.26 14.39 -6.77
N TRP A 23 8.50 13.23 -6.18
CA TRP A 23 8.36 12.95 -4.76
C TRP A 23 9.65 12.47 -4.11
N GLU A 24 10.72 12.25 -4.88
CA GLU A 24 11.96 11.68 -4.37
C GLU A 24 12.57 12.50 -3.24
N ALA A 25 12.75 13.80 -3.42
CA ALA A 25 13.35 14.68 -2.41
C ALA A 25 12.49 14.81 -1.13
N PHE A 26 11.21 14.43 -1.18
CA PHE A 26 10.36 14.36 0.00
C PHE A 26 10.67 13.09 0.81
N PHE A 27 10.70 11.94 0.15
CA PHE A 27 10.83 10.63 0.80
C PHE A 27 12.27 10.18 1.03
N ARG A 28 13.26 10.75 0.33
CA ARG A 28 14.66 10.29 0.34
C ARG A 28 15.60 11.41 0.74
N LYS A 29 16.74 11.05 1.34
CA LYS A 29 17.74 12.02 1.85
C LYS A 29 18.42 12.81 0.73
N ALA A 30 18.54 12.22 -0.45
CA ALA A 30 19.15 12.83 -1.62
C ALA A 30 18.60 12.18 -2.90
N GLU A 31 18.63 12.92 -4.00
CA GLU A 31 18.25 12.45 -5.32
C GLU A 31 19.14 11.29 -5.78
N GLY A 32 18.53 10.26 -6.38
CA GLY A 32 19.18 9.02 -6.80
C GLY A 32 19.68 8.14 -5.65
N LYS A 33 19.37 8.48 -4.38
CA LYS A 33 19.80 7.71 -3.21
C LYS A 33 18.61 6.99 -2.58
N PRO A 34 18.76 5.70 -2.22
CA PRO A 34 17.65 4.93 -1.65
C PRO A 34 17.34 5.33 -0.19
N GLU A 35 18.28 5.93 0.55
CA GLU A 35 18.12 6.17 1.98
C GLU A 35 16.89 7.07 2.28
N PRO A 36 15.95 6.61 3.12
CA PRO A 36 14.73 7.36 3.41
C PRO A 36 15.03 8.61 4.25
N SER A 37 14.28 9.70 3.99
CA SER A 37 14.30 10.93 4.77
C SER A 37 13.62 10.77 6.14
N GLY A 38 12.80 9.74 6.28
CA GLY A 38 11.92 9.50 7.44
C GLY A 38 10.57 10.21 7.34
N LYS A 39 10.32 11.02 6.30
CA LYS A 39 8.99 11.58 6.04
C LYS A 39 8.07 10.50 5.49
N VAL A 40 6.85 10.44 6.00
CA VAL A 40 5.81 9.48 5.62
C VAL A 40 4.45 10.17 5.67
N PHE A 41 3.45 9.62 4.98
CA PHE A 41 2.06 10.07 5.07
C PHE A 41 1.25 9.11 5.92
N PHE A 42 0.89 9.50 7.13
CA PHE A 42 0.06 8.70 8.05
C PHE A 42 -1.42 8.72 7.66
N THR A 43 -2.19 7.72 8.07
CA THR A 43 -3.67 7.74 7.93
C THR A 43 -4.29 9.03 8.49
N GLY A 44 -3.81 9.49 9.64
CA GLY A 44 -4.23 10.74 10.26
C GLY A 44 -3.28 11.14 11.39
N PRO A 45 -3.60 12.20 12.15
CA PRO A 45 -2.73 12.77 13.16
C PRO A 45 -2.74 12.01 14.50
N ARG A 46 -3.48 10.89 14.60
CA ARG A 46 -3.65 10.13 15.84
C ARG A 46 -3.05 8.73 15.74
N ASN A 47 -2.64 8.17 16.87
CA ASN A 47 -2.18 6.79 16.98
C ASN A 47 -3.36 5.79 17.04
N ILE A 48 -3.03 4.51 17.21
CA ILE A 48 -3.99 3.39 17.32
C ILE A 48 -5.03 3.57 18.43
N ASN A 49 -4.74 4.34 19.48
CA ASN A 49 -5.62 4.62 20.61
C ASN A 49 -6.47 5.89 20.40
N GLY A 50 -6.31 6.58 19.26
CA GLY A 50 -6.99 7.84 18.99
C GLY A 50 -6.34 9.06 19.63
N GLU A 51 -5.14 8.92 20.17
CA GLU A 51 -4.40 10.02 20.80
C GLU A 51 -3.58 10.77 19.76
N ARG A 52 -3.56 12.10 19.83
CA ARG A 52 -2.84 12.94 18.87
C ARG A 52 -1.33 12.81 19.04
N GLU A 53 -0.63 12.67 17.93
CA GLU A 53 0.82 12.55 17.86
C GLU A 53 1.43 13.71 17.06
N THR A 54 2.27 14.53 17.69
CA THR A 54 2.83 15.74 17.06
C THR A 54 3.81 15.44 15.91
N GLN A 55 4.39 14.24 15.90
CA GLN A 55 5.27 13.75 14.85
C GLN A 55 4.53 13.37 13.56
N ARG A 56 3.22 13.11 13.60
CA ARG A 56 2.39 12.78 12.44
C ARG A 56 2.03 14.04 11.64
N LYS A 57 3.04 14.66 11.01
CA LYS A 57 2.92 15.95 10.32
C LYS A 57 2.26 15.86 8.95
N HIS A 58 2.55 14.81 8.20
CA HIS A 58 1.97 14.58 6.88
C HIS A 58 0.95 13.45 6.98
N ILE A 59 -0.24 13.70 6.45
CA ILE A 59 -1.37 12.79 6.51
C ILE A 59 -1.92 12.54 5.12
N LEU A 60 -2.46 11.35 4.89
CA LEU A 60 -3.04 10.91 3.62
C LEU A 60 -4.17 11.84 3.15
N PRO A 61 -4.41 11.91 1.82
CA PRO A 61 -3.68 11.20 0.77
C PRO A 61 -2.36 11.90 0.38
N VAL A 62 -1.52 11.19 -0.36
CA VAL A 62 -0.46 11.82 -1.18
C VAL A 62 -1.14 12.52 -2.36
N MET A 63 -1.06 13.85 -2.39
CA MET A 63 -1.81 14.69 -3.34
C MET A 63 -1.12 16.05 -3.58
N PRO A 64 -1.54 16.81 -4.63
CA PRO A 64 -1.11 18.19 -4.80
C PRO A 64 -1.32 19.04 -3.53
N GLY A 65 -0.38 19.92 -3.26
CA GLY A 65 -0.31 20.78 -2.07
C GLY A 65 0.31 20.14 -0.84
N LYS A 66 0.71 18.85 -0.90
CA LYS A 66 1.24 18.11 0.26
C LYS A 66 2.74 17.84 0.24
N ASN A 67 3.39 18.00 -0.91
CA ASN A 67 4.83 17.93 -0.98
C ASN A 67 5.41 19.26 -0.44
N ASP A 68 6.22 19.21 0.62
CA ASP A 68 6.82 20.39 1.24
C ASP A 68 8.18 20.79 0.64
N VAL A 69 8.62 20.09 -0.42
CA VAL A 69 9.84 20.43 -1.15
C VAL A 69 9.58 21.61 -2.10
N PRO A 70 10.40 22.68 -2.05
CA PRO A 70 10.28 23.82 -2.96
C PRO A 70 10.28 23.41 -4.44
N GLY A 71 9.25 23.83 -5.19
CA GLY A 71 9.10 23.53 -6.62
C GLY A 71 8.32 22.24 -6.94
N TYR A 72 7.93 21.47 -5.92
CA TYR A 72 7.22 20.20 -6.08
C TYR A 72 5.81 20.21 -5.46
N GLN A 73 5.40 21.32 -4.83
CA GLN A 73 4.20 21.39 -4.01
C GLN A 73 2.94 20.95 -4.75
N ASN A 74 2.78 21.34 -6.02
CA ASN A 74 1.56 21.09 -6.79
C ASN A 74 1.57 19.76 -7.57
N ARG A 75 2.53 18.86 -7.30
CA ARG A 75 2.63 17.60 -8.05
C ARG A 75 1.74 16.52 -7.45
N ALA A 76 0.90 15.91 -8.29
CA ALA A 76 0.36 14.58 -8.05
C ALA A 76 1.38 13.50 -8.49
N VAL A 77 1.08 12.23 -8.27
CA VAL A 77 1.90 11.11 -8.76
C VAL A 77 1.57 10.84 -10.23
N LYS A 78 2.55 10.57 -11.09
CA LYS A 78 2.27 10.14 -12.48
C LYS A 78 1.89 8.66 -12.55
N LEU A 79 1.04 8.31 -13.51
CA LEU A 79 0.67 6.93 -13.80
C LEU A 79 1.91 6.06 -14.06
N GLY A 80 1.88 4.80 -13.62
CA GLY A 80 3.00 3.86 -13.75
C GLY A 80 4.02 3.91 -12.62
N TYR A 81 4.12 5.00 -11.85
CA TYR A 81 4.97 5.02 -10.66
C TYR A 81 4.28 4.40 -9.46
N ALA A 82 5.03 3.57 -8.73
CA ALA A 82 4.50 2.91 -7.54
C ALA A 82 4.61 3.76 -6.29
N VAL A 83 3.59 3.65 -5.45
CA VAL A 83 3.64 4.07 -4.04
C VAL A 83 3.97 2.87 -3.18
N ARG A 84 4.80 3.08 -2.16
CA ARG A 84 5.15 2.09 -1.14
C ARG A 84 4.47 2.46 0.16
N PHE A 85 3.92 1.47 0.83
CA PHE A 85 3.25 1.67 2.10
C PHE A 85 3.62 0.57 3.09
N GLU A 86 3.33 0.85 4.36
CA GLU A 86 3.28 -0.18 5.40
C GLU A 86 1.97 -0.06 6.17
N ILE A 87 1.53 -1.17 6.74
CA ILE A 87 0.36 -1.27 7.61
C ILE A 87 0.62 -2.33 8.66
N ARG A 88 0.04 -2.18 9.85
CA ARG A 88 0.27 -3.08 10.98
C ARG A 88 -0.98 -3.82 11.38
N THR A 89 -0.77 -4.99 11.95
CA THR A 89 -1.79 -5.80 12.59
C THR A 89 -1.34 -6.20 13.99
N ILE A 90 -2.27 -6.28 14.93
CA ILE A 90 -2.08 -6.88 16.26
C ILE A 90 -3.00 -8.09 16.34
N GLY A 91 -2.48 -9.24 16.77
CA GLY A 91 -3.23 -10.48 16.92
C GLY A 91 -2.44 -11.69 16.43
N ASN A 92 -3.10 -12.83 16.32
CA ASN A 92 -2.47 -14.08 15.86
C ASN A 92 -2.65 -14.23 14.34
N TYR A 93 -2.01 -13.34 13.57
CA TYR A 93 -2.09 -13.29 12.10
C TYR A 93 -0.71 -13.44 11.47
N TYR A 94 0.02 -14.46 11.92
CA TYR A 94 1.43 -14.70 11.61
C TYR A 94 1.70 -16.09 11.02
N ASP A 95 0.66 -16.82 10.61
CA ASP A 95 0.77 -18.11 9.92
C ASP A 95 1.03 -17.95 8.42
N ARG A 96 1.37 -19.07 7.77
CA ARG A 96 1.85 -19.10 6.37
C ARG A 96 0.78 -18.64 5.38
N TYR A 97 -0.48 -18.99 5.66
CA TYR A 97 -1.65 -18.70 4.82
C TYR A 97 -2.46 -17.52 5.37
N ASP A 98 -1.83 -16.69 6.20
CA ASP A 98 -2.39 -15.42 6.59
C ASP A 98 -1.99 -14.34 5.59
N PHE A 99 -2.93 -13.49 5.24
CA PHE A 99 -2.72 -12.42 4.28
C PHE A 99 -3.30 -11.10 4.76
N LEU A 100 -2.72 -10.01 4.30
CA LEU A 100 -3.38 -8.71 4.30
C LEU A 100 -3.90 -8.41 2.90
N GLN A 101 -5.22 -8.30 2.77
CA GLN A 101 -5.91 -8.01 1.53
C GLN A 101 -6.37 -6.56 1.51
N ILE A 102 -6.20 -5.89 0.37
CA ILE A 102 -6.81 -4.60 0.07
C ILE A 102 -7.56 -4.72 -1.25
N ILE A 103 -8.80 -4.24 -1.29
CA ILE A 103 -9.60 -4.11 -2.51
C ILE A 103 -9.68 -2.62 -2.86
N PRO A 104 -8.84 -2.13 -3.80
CA PRO A 104 -8.86 -0.74 -4.20
C PRO A 104 -10.16 -0.37 -4.92
N THR A 105 -10.61 0.85 -4.69
CA THR A 105 -11.64 1.51 -5.50
C THR A 105 -11.08 2.79 -6.11
N PHE A 106 -11.66 3.24 -7.22
CA PHE A 106 -11.11 4.31 -8.03
C PHE A 106 -12.13 5.41 -8.24
N TYR A 107 -11.65 6.64 -8.09
CA TYR A 107 -12.46 7.83 -8.28
C TYR A 107 -11.72 8.83 -9.15
N PHE A 108 -12.46 9.66 -9.86
CA PHE A 108 -11.92 10.79 -10.59
C PHE A 108 -12.42 12.09 -10.00
N VAL A 109 -11.53 13.08 -9.95
CA VAL A 109 -11.83 14.48 -9.63
C VAL A 109 -11.24 15.38 -10.70
N ASP A 110 -11.80 16.55 -10.91
CA ASP A 110 -11.22 17.58 -11.77
C ASP A 110 -9.90 18.14 -11.20
N LYS A 111 -9.31 19.11 -11.91
CA LYS A 111 -8.05 19.77 -11.52
C LYS A 111 -8.13 20.51 -10.19
N GLU A 112 -9.32 20.92 -9.78
CA GLU A 112 -9.59 21.61 -8.53
C GLU A 112 -9.84 20.64 -7.36
N GLY A 113 -9.81 19.32 -7.63
CA GLY A 113 -10.09 18.28 -6.64
C GLY A 113 -11.58 18.13 -6.33
N LYS A 114 -12.45 18.52 -7.28
CA LYS A 114 -13.91 18.54 -7.18
C LYS A 114 -14.55 17.56 -8.18
N ASN A 115 -15.88 17.50 -8.17
CA ASN A 115 -16.66 16.68 -9.09
C ASN A 115 -16.31 15.19 -8.99
N ARG A 116 -16.16 14.71 -7.74
CA ARG A 116 -15.79 13.34 -7.45
C ARG A 116 -16.80 12.36 -8.03
N GLN A 117 -16.32 11.41 -8.81
CA GLN A 117 -17.14 10.34 -9.38
C GLN A 117 -16.38 9.01 -9.34
N GLU A 118 -17.10 7.91 -9.10
CA GLU A 118 -16.50 6.58 -9.20
C GLU A 118 -16.25 6.24 -10.68
N VAL A 119 -15.12 5.59 -10.95
CA VAL A 119 -14.66 5.33 -12.33
C VAL A 119 -14.27 3.88 -12.56
N ASP A 120 -14.40 3.45 -13.81
CA ASP A 120 -13.76 2.24 -14.29
C ASP A 120 -12.43 2.61 -14.96
N LEU A 121 -11.41 1.79 -14.68
CA LEU A 121 -10.07 1.97 -15.23
C LEU A 121 -9.76 0.87 -16.25
N TYR A 122 -9.08 1.24 -17.32
CA TYR A 122 -8.68 0.34 -18.39
C TYR A 122 -7.18 0.48 -18.67
N TYR A 123 -6.55 -0.61 -19.05
CA TYR A 123 -5.17 -0.62 -19.57
C TYR A 123 -5.11 -1.47 -20.83
N SER A 124 -4.00 -1.39 -21.57
CA SER A 124 -3.78 -2.22 -22.74
C SER A 124 -2.46 -2.97 -22.63
N THR A 125 -2.43 -4.16 -23.21
CA THR A 125 -1.18 -4.87 -23.49
C THR A 125 -0.96 -4.88 -24.99
N PRO A 126 0.26 -5.21 -25.48
CA PRO A 126 0.50 -5.34 -26.91
C PRO A 126 -0.44 -6.33 -27.62
N SER A 127 -0.97 -7.31 -26.90
CA SER A 127 -1.86 -8.36 -27.44
C SER A 127 -3.35 -8.15 -27.14
N ALA A 128 -3.71 -7.26 -26.22
CA ALA A 128 -5.08 -7.08 -25.78
C ALA A 128 -5.35 -5.61 -25.38
N PRO A 129 -6.11 -4.85 -26.19
CA PRO A 129 -6.50 -3.51 -25.84
C PRO A 129 -7.66 -3.50 -24.83
N LEU A 130 -7.79 -2.38 -24.11
CA LEU A 130 -8.93 -2.02 -23.27
C LEU A 130 -9.35 -3.15 -22.30
N ILE A 131 -8.40 -3.64 -21.54
CA ILE A 131 -8.66 -4.54 -20.42
C ILE A 131 -9.16 -3.72 -19.25
N LYS A 132 -10.40 -3.94 -18.83
CA LYS A 132 -10.97 -3.34 -17.63
C LYS A 132 -10.30 -3.93 -16.40
N ILE A 133 -9.76 -3.08 -15.52
CA ILE A 133 -9.22 -3.49 -14.21
C ILE A 133 -10.35 -4.18 -13.41
N GLY A 134 -10.05 -5.37 -12.86
CA GLY A 134 -11.00 -6.20 -12.12
C GLY A 134 -11.94 -7.06 -12.96
N SER A 135 -11.84 -7.02 -14.30
CA SER A 135 -12.57 -7.97 -15.15
C SER A 135 -11.86 -9.32 -15.25
N ASP A 136 -12.53 -10.34 -15.81
CA ASP A 136 -11.91 -11.65 -16.05
C ASP A 136 -10.68 -11.60 -16.99
N ARG A 137 -10.57 -10.53 -17.79
CA ARG A 137 -9.41 -10.27 -18.66
C ARG A 137 -8.24 -9.62 -17.90
N ASP A 138 -8.46 -9.12 -16.69
CA ASP A 138 -7.42 -8.55 -15.81
C ASP A 138 -6.62 -9.67 -15.13
N THR A 139 -5.65 -10.19 -15.89
CA THR A 139 -4.77 -11.27 -15.45
C THR A 139 -3.37 -10.79 -15.08
N LEU A 140 -3.06 -9.50 -15.27
CA LEU A 140 -1.72 -8.98 -15.00
C LEU A 140 -1.44 -8.95 -13.49
N THR A 141 -0.31 -9.51 -13.10
CA THR A 141 0.15 -9.56 -11.71
C THR A 141 1.46 -8.81 -11.57
N HIS A 142 1.65 -8.18 -10.40
CA HIS A 142 2.82 -7.40 -10.08
C HIS A 142 3.60 -8.07 -8.95
N THR A 143 4.91 -8.21 -9.17
CA THR A 143 5.85 -8.74 -8.19
C THR A 143 6.49 -7.58 -7.44
N MET A 144 6.42 -7.61 -6.11
CA MET A 144 7.13 -6.67 -5.25
C MET A 144 8.44 -7.29 -4.78
N LYS A 145 9.53 -6.52 -4.85
CA LYS A 145 10.82 -6.85 -4.23
C LYS A 145 11.03 -6.00 -2.98
N MET A 146 11.46 -6.63 -1.89
CA MET A 146 11.75 -5.92 -0.66
C MET A 146 13.13 -5.24 -0.73
N ASP A 147 13.15 -3.97 -1.13
CA ASP A 147 14.35 -3.13 -1.00
C ASP A 147 14.47 -2.62 0.44
N PHE A 148 15.26 -3.34 1.25
CA PHE A 148 15.45 -3.02 2.66
C PHE A 148 16.05 -1.63 2.86
N LYS A 149 17.05 -1.27 2.05
CA LYS A 149 17.72 0.02 2.17
C LYS A 149 16.76 1.16 1.90
N ARG A 150 15.97 1.02 0.84
CA ARG A 150 14.98 2.03 0.44
C ARG A 150 13.81 2.17 1.41
N ARG A 151 13.43 1.07 2.05
CA ARG A 151 12.36 1.03 3.07
C ARG A 151 12.88 1.34 4.48
N GLY A 152 14.18 1.55 4.66
CA GLY A 152 14.79 1.78 5.98
C GLY A 152 14.64 0.58 6.93
N ILE A 153 14.64 -0.63 6.38
CA ILE A 153 14.50 -1.89 7.13
C ILE A 153 15.87 -2.30 7.63
N GLU A 154 16.00 -2.40 8.95
CA GLU A 154 17.19 -2.98 9.58
C GLU A 154 17.25 -4.49 9.30
N PRO A 155 18.41 -5.06 8.92
CA PRO A 155 18.52 -6.48 8.59
C PRO A 155 17.99 -7.43 9.67
N ASN A 156 18.19 -7.06 10.94
CA ASN A 156 17.73 -7.86 12.08
C ASN A 156 16.21 -7.98 12.14
N GLU A 157 15.43 -7.04 11.60
CA GLU A 157 13.97 -7.12 11.62
C GLU A 157 13.48 -8.42 10.94
N PHE A 158 14.07 -8.78 9.79
CA PHE A 158 13.72 -10.01 9.07
C PHE A 158 14.44 -11.25 9.61
N ALA A 159 15.64 -11.10 10.18
CA ALA A 159 16.33 -12.21 10.85
C ALA A 159 15.56 -12.67 12.09
N ASP A 160 15.17 -11.74 12.97
CA ASP A 160 14.38 -12.00 14.17
C ASP A 160 13.00 -12.56 13.81
N THR A 161 12.39 -12.06 12.73
CA THR A 161 11.14 -12.62 12.16
C THR A 161 11.34 -14.08 11.76
N ALA A 162 12.39 -14.38 10.99
CA ALA A 162 12.68 -15.74 10.54
C ALA A 162 12.93 -16.71 11.70
N GLU A 163 13.70 -16.27 12.70
CA GLU A 163 13.99 -17.05 13.91
C GLU A 163 12.70 -17.39 14.68
N ALA A 164 11.85 -16.38 14.92
CA ALA A 164 10.56 -16.58 15.56
C ALA A 164 9.65 -17.51 14.75
N MET A 165 9.57 -17.33 13.42
CA MET A 165 8.79 -18.21 12.54
C MET A 165 9.21 -19.67 12.66
N HIS A 166 10.51 -19.95 12.62
CA HIS A 166 11.06 -21.30 12.70
C HIS A 166 10.70 -21.96 14.03
N ARG A 167 10.90 -21.26 15.16
CA ARG A 167 10.62 -21.77 16.50
C ARG A 167 9.13 -21.97 16.76
N ILE A 168 8.29 -21.01 16.39
CA ILE A 168 6.83 -21.09 16.59
C ILE A 168 6.26 -22.32 15.86
N ARG A 169 6.79 -22.62 14.66
CA ARG A 169 6.31 -23.71 13.81
C ARG A 169 7.01 -25.05 14.04
N GLY A 170 8.03 -25.08 14.90
CA GLY A 170 8.83 -26.29 15.15
C GLY A 170 9.70 -26.70 13.95
N GLY A 171 10.04 -25.77 13.07
CA GLY A 171 10.80 -25.99 11.83
C GLY A 171 10.20 -25.26 10.62
N MET A 172 11.00 -25.10 9.57
CA MET A 172 10.57 -24.54 8.28
C MET A 172 11.04 -25.45 7.14
N ASN A 173 10.20 -26.40 6.75
CA ASN A 173 10.55 -27.48 5.81
C ASN A 173 11.81 -28.22 6.31
N ASP A 174 12.78 -28.49 5.42
CA ASP A 174 14.05 -29.16 5.75
C ASP A 174 15.18 -28.20 6.17
N TYR A 175 14.88 -26.90 6.34
CA TYR A 175 15.90 -25.92 6.72
C TYR A 175 16.19 -25.96 8.22
N SER A 176 17.49 -25.97 8.56
CA SER A 176 17.93 -25.61 9.91
C SER A 176 17.56 -24.16 10.24
N LEU A 177 17.65 -23.80 11.52
CA LEU A 177 17.37 -22.44 11.96
C LEU A 177 18.28 -21.42 11.28
N GLU A 178 19.59 -21.69 11.22
CA GLU A 178 20.60 -20.81 10.62
C GLU A 178 20.33 -20.60 9.12
N GLU A 179 20.07 -21.69 8.38
CA GLU A 179 19.72 -21.62 6.96
C GLU A 179 18.44 -20.81 6.72
N TRP A 180 17.41 -20.99 7.57
CA TRP A 180 16.16 -20.25 7.42
C TRP A 180 16.32 -18.76 7.68
N VAL A 181 17.09 -18.38 8.70
CA VAL A 181 17.41 -16.97 9.01
C VAL A 181 18.13 -16.29 7.85
N ASP A 182 19.00 -17.02 7.14
CA ASP A 182 19.70 -16.50 5.96
C ASP A 182 18.79 -16.43 4.72
N ILE A 183 17.95 -17.44 4.50
CA ILE A 183 17.14 -17.59 3.26
C ILE A 183 15.91 -16.67 3.26
N PHE A 184 15.19 -16.53 4.38
CA PHE A 184 13.93 -15.79 4.42
C PHE A 184 14.05 -14.32 3.96
N PRO A 185 15.06 -13.55 4.39
CA PRO A 185 15.30 -12.20 3.86
C PRO A 185 15.59 -12.21 2.35
N GLN A 186 16.22 -13.24 1.80
CA GLN A 186 16.52 -13.35 0.37
C GLN A 186 15.27 -13.65 -0.46
N ILE A 187 14.37 -14.50 0.04
CA ILE A 187 13.05 -14.73 -0.58
C ILE A 187 12.32 -13.38 -0.74
N SER A 188 12.30 -12.60 0.35
CA SER A 188 11.68 -11.27 0.40
C SER A 188 12.29 -10.30 -0.63
N LYS A 189 13.62 -10.31 -0.79
CA LYS A 189 14.37 -9.45 -1.74
C LYS A 189 14.24 -9.89 -3.20
N ASN A 190 14.15 -11.19 -3.47
CA ASN A 190 14.00 -11.75 -4.81
C ASN A 190 12.63 -11.45 -5.42
N GLY A 191 11.62 -11.33 -4.55
CA GLY A 191 10.32 -10.78 -4.83
C GLY A 191 9.18 -11.78 -4.80
N VAL A 192 7.99 -11.28 -4.49
CA VAL A 192 6.75 -12.06 -4.38
C VAL A 192 5.63 -11.38 -5.16
N THR A 193 4.74 -12.16 -5.77
CA THR A 193 3.50 -11.61 -6.34
C THR A 193 2.69 -10.94 -5.24
N ALA A 194 2.49 -9.63 -5.35
CA ALA A 194 1.92 -8.82 -4.29
C ALA A 194 0.54 -8.25 -4.65
N TYR A 195 0.26 -8.00 -5.93
CA TYR A 195 -1.04 -7.46 -6.33
C TYR A 195 -1.41 -7.70 -7.79
N LYS A 196 -2.71 -7.63 -8.06
CA LYS A 196 -3.30 -7.17 -9.33
C LYS A 196 -3.81 -5.75 -9.10
N PHE A 197 -4.07 -4.98 -10.16
CA PHE A 197 -4.60 -3.62 -9.98
C PHE A 197 -5.91 -3.58 -9.17
N SER A 198 -6.73 -4.63 -9.27
CA SER A 198 -8.00 -4.78 -8.55
C SER A 198 -7.88 -5.38 -7.14
N LYS A 199 -6.70 -5.88 -6.73
CA LYS A 199 -6.51 -6.54 -5.44
C LYS A 199 -5.05 -6.57 -5.02
N VAL A 200 -4.74 -5.99 -3.85
CA VAL A 200 -3.46 -6.21 -3.17
C VAL A 200 -3.60 -7.40 -2.22
N LEU A 201 -2.65 -8.31 -2.25
CA LEU A 201 -2.58 -9.47 -1.38
C LEU A 201 -1.15 -9.64 -0.85
N LEU A 202 -0.92 -9.11 0.34
CA LEU A 202 0.38 -9.19 1.01
C LEU A 202 0.47 -10.52 1.77
N SER A 203 1.55 -11.25 1.55
CA SER A 203 1.79 -12.58 2.10
C SER A 203 3.02 -12.60 3.00
N GLU A 204 3.34 -13.77 3.55
CA GLU A 204 4.44 -13.98 4.50
C GLU A 204 5.81 -13.33 4.12
N PRO A 205 6.32 -13.40 2.88
CA PRO A 205 7.62 -12.82 2.52
C PRO A 205 7.70 -11.28 2.58
N VAL A 206 6.58 -10.61 2.82
CA VAL A 206 6.51 -9.14 2.90
C VAL A 206 5.94 -8.69 4.24
N ARG A 207 6.04 -9.58 5.24
CA ARG A 207 5.62 -9.36 6.62
C ARG A 207 6.80 -9.55 7.56
N SER A 208 6.93 -8.65 8.53
CA SER A 208 7.85 -8.78 9.65
C SER A 208 7.12 -8.70 11.00
N TYR A 209 7.82 -9.08 12.07
CA TYR A 209 7.31 -9.07 13.43
C TYR A 209 7.92 -7.91 14.24
N LEU A 210 7.09 -7.20 15.01
CA LEU A 210 7.45 -5.99 15.76
C LEU A 210 6.90 -5.95 17.19
N GLY A 211 6.44 -7.09 17.69
CA GLY A 211 5.98 -7.20 19.06
C GLY A 211 7.08 -6.94 20.09
N PRO A 212 6.71 -6.85 21.37
CA PRO A 212 7.66 -6.52 22.43
C PRO A 212 8.74 -7.59 22.58
N LEU A 213 10.00 -7.14 22.70
CA LEU A 213 11.17 -7.97 23.03
C LEU A 213 11.58 -7.88 24.52
N ARG A 214 10.93 -6.99 25.28
CA ARG A 214 11.24 -6.69 26.69
C ARG A 214 9.96 -6.54 27.48
N ASN A 215 10.05 -6.65 28.81
CA ASN A 215 8.91 -6.58 29.73
C ASN A 215 7.80 -7.60 29.39
N ILE A 216 8.22 -8.75 28.85
CA ILE A 216 7.33 -9.87 28.54
C ILE A 216 7.04 -10.59 29.87
N PRO A 217 5.77 -10.79 30.26
CA PRO A 217 5.43 -11.50 31.49
C PRO A 217 6.02 -12.91 31.54
N GLU A 218 6.37 -13.37 32.75
CA GLU A 218 6.86 -14.72 32.96
C GLU A 218 5.85 -15.76 32.43
N GLY A 219 6.35 -16.77 31.71
CA GLY A 219 5.54 -17.82 31.08
C GLY A 219 4.96 -17.48 29.70
N VAL A 220 5.09 -16.24 29.22
CA VAL A 220 4.71 -15.88 27.85
C VAL A 220 5.83 -16.28 26.88
N ASN A 221 5.48 -16.95 25.79
CA ASN A 221 6.43 -17.30 24.73
C ASN A 221 6.90 -16.02 24.01
N THR A 222 8.22 -15.78 24.01
CA THR A 222 8.82 -14.56 23.47
C THR A 222 8.68 -14.44 21.96
N ASP A 223 8.75 -15.55 21.23
CA ASP A 223 8.58 -15.57 19.77
C ASP A 223 7.13 -15.18 19.41
N LYS A 224 6.14 -15.71 20.13
CA LYS A 224 4.73 -15.31 19.97
C LYS A 224 4.48 -13.87 20.39
N ALA A 225 5.17 -13.39 21.43
CA ALA A 225 5.10 -11.99 21.82
C ALA A 225 5.64 -11.08 20.71
N LEU A 226 6.80 -11.39 20.13
CA LEU A 226 7.35 -10.71 18.97
C LEU A 226 6.40 -10.80 17.77
N ALA A 227 5.89 -11.99 17.47
CA ALA A 227 4.99 -12.22 16.36
C ALA A 227 3.63 -11.53 16.53
N SER A 228 3.21 -11.16 17.75
CA SER A 228 1.87 -10.60 18.02
C SER A 228 1.56 -9.27 17.33
N ILE A 229 2.59 -8.52 16.92
CA ILE A 229 2.45 -7.34 16.06
C ILE A 229 3.14 -7.66 14.75
N GLN A 230 2.39 -7.61 13.66
CA GLN A 230 2.94 -7.79 12.32
C GLN A 230 2.96 -6.45 11.58
N LYS A 231 4.00 -6.21 10.80
CA LYS A 231 4.08 -5.11 9.85
C LYS A 231 4.13 -5.69 8.45
N TRP A 232 3.18 -5.27 7.62
CA TRP A 232 3.03 -5.69 6.24
C TRP A 232 3.53 -4.58 5.34
N TYR A 233 4.38 -4.94 4.39
CA TYR A 233 4.96 -4.03 3.41
C TYR A 233 4.25 -4.19 2.07
N GLY A 234 3.76 -3.07 1.54
CA GLY A 234 3.06 -3.04 0.26
C GLY A 234 3.72 -2.13 -0.76
N GLU A 235 3.33 -2.35 -2.01
CA GLU A 235 3.60 -1.51 -3.16
C GLU A 235 2.37 -1.55 -4.07
N TYR A 236 2.01 -0.43 -4.68
CA TYR A 236 0.88 -0.35 -5.60
C TYR A 236 1.13 0.73 -6.65
N CYS A 237 0.76 0.48 -7.90
CA CYS A 237 0.71 1.50 -8.94
C CYS A 237 -0.54 1.32 -9.80
N LEU A 238 -0.91 2.39 -10.51
CA LEU A 238 -1.81 2.29 -11.66
C LEU A 238 -1.00 2.07 -12.94
N PRO A 239 -1.57 1.41 -13.98
CA PRO A 239 -0.91 1.25 -15.27
C PRO A 239 -0.45 2.59 -15.84
N ALA A 240 0.73 2.62 -16.47
CA ALA A 240 1.23 3.85 -17.10
C ALA A 240 0.30 4.34 -18.22
N ASP A 241 -0.35 3.42 -18.93
CA ASP A 241 -1.25 3.71 -20.05
C ASP A 241 -2.72 3.80 -19.64
N CYS A 242 -3.01 3.94 -18.34
CA CYS A 242 -4.36 3.91 -17.80
C CYS A 242 -5.31 4.89 -18.51
N LEU A 243 -6.52 4.40 -18.80
CA LEU A 243 -7.65 5.14 -19.35
C LEU A 243 -8.81 5.11 -18.36
N VAL A 244 -9.49 6.23 -18.19
CA VAL A 244 -10.49 6.45 -17.15
C VAL A 244 -11.84 6.73 -17.79
N VAL A 245 -12.91 6.07 -17.34
CA VAL A 245 -14.28 6.38 -17.76
C VAL A 245 -15.22 6.40 -16.55
N PRO A 246 -16.35 7.12 -16.59
CA PRO A 246 -17.37 7.01 -15.56
C PRO A 246 -17.76 5.55 -15.33
N LYS A 247 -17.92 5.14 -14.07
CA LYS A 247 -18.23 3.75 -13.72
C LYS A 247 -19.47 3.24 -14.47
N GLY A 248 -19.35 2.05 -15.05
CA GLY A 248 -20.42 1.39 -15.81
C GLY A 248 -20.53 1.85 -17.27
N THR A 249 -19.60 2.66 -17.76
CA THR A 249 -19.57 3.06 -19.18
C THR A 249 -19.35 1.83 -20.07
N ASP A 250 -20.29 1.59 -20.99
CA ASP A 250 -20.24 0.49 -21.95
C ASP A 250 -19.39 0.87 -23.17
N LEU A 251 -18.14 0.40 -23.18
CA LEU A 251 -17.21 0.60 -24.30
C LEU A 251 -17.40 -0.41 -25.45
N SER A 252 -18.32 -1.39 -25.33
CA SER A 252 -18.48 -2.44 -26.36
C SER A 252 -19.01 -1.92 -27.69
N LYS A 253 -19.69 -0.77 -27.66
CA LYS A 253 -20.27 -0.12 -28.85
C LYS A 253 -19.34 0.91 -29.48
N GLU A 254 -18.27 1.27 -28.78
CA GLU A 254 -17.30 2.25 -29.23
C GLU A 254 -16.35 1.62 -30.25
N ARG A 255 -16.11 2.31 -31.37
CA ARG A 255 -15.19 1.87 -32.43
C ARG A 255 -14.02 2.82 -32.51
N ASN A 256 -12.83 2.28 -32.81
CA ASN A 256 -11.60 3.06 -33.03
C ASN A 256 -11.25 3.99 -31.85
N LEU A 257 -11.46 3.54 -30.62
CA LEU A 257 -11.05 4.29 -29.44
C LEU A 257 -9.52 4.46 -29.42
N THR A 258 -9.11 5.70 -29.23
CA THR A 258 -7.72 6.08 -28.95
C THR A 258 -7.69 6.72 -27.56
N SER A 259 -6.50 6.87 -26.96
CA SER A 259 -6.37 7.62 -25.71
C SER A 259 -6.87 9.06 -25.81
N SER A 260 -7.02 9.61 -27.03
CA SER A 260 -7.59 10.93 -27.29
C SER A 260 -9.12 10.96 -27.41
N SER A 261 -9.82 9.82 -27.43
CA SER A 261 -11.29 9.77 -27.52
C SER A 261 -11.99 10.50 -26.36
N PRO A 262 -13.15 11.16 -26.62
CA PRO A 262 -13.83 12.03 -25.65
C PRO A 262 -14.50 11.27 -24.50
N VAL A 263 -14.70 9.95 -24.64
CA VAL A 263 -15.25 9.10 -23.57
C VAL A 263 -14.33 9.03 -22.34
N PHE A 264 -13.03 9.29 -22.52
CA PHE A 264 -12.04 9.18 -21.46
C PHE A 264 -11.89 10.48 -20.67
N LEU A 265 -11.93 10.38 -19.34
CA LEU A 265 -11.64 11.46 -18.41
C LEU A 265 -10.12 11.66 -18.34
N LYS A 266 -9.66 12.88 -18.63
CA LYS A 266 -8.23 13.22 -18.73
C LYS A 266 -7.84 14.44 -17.94
N ASP A 267 -8.76 15.38 -17.80
CA ASP A 267 -8.46 16.69 -17.23
C ASP A 267 -8.67 16.73 -15.72
N GLY A 268 -7.80 16.04 -14.98
CA GLY A 268 -7.94 15.89 -13.54
C GLY A 268 -7.08 14.77 -12.98
N TYR A 269 -7.60 14.12 -11.94
CA TYR A 269 -6.86 13.16 -11.15
C TYR A 269 -7.64 11.88 -10.88
N ILE A 270 -6.92 10.78 -10.74
CA ILE A 270 -7.44 9.49 -10.27
C ILE A 270 -7.06 9.34 -8.80
N ILE A 271 -8.05 9.16 -7.94
CA ILE A 271 -7.86 8.84 -6.53
C ILE A 271 -7.93 7.33 -6.36
N VAL A 272 -6.90 6.75 -5.73
CA VAL A 272 -6.89 5.35 -5.31
C VAL A 272 -7.31 5.28 -3.84
N ASN A 273 -8.41 4.57 -3.59
CA ASN A 273 -8.99 4.41 -2.27
C ASN A 273 -8.80 2.97 -1.76
N PHE A 274 -8.20 2.81 -0.58
CA PHE A 274 -7.93 1.54 0.09
C PHE A 274 -8.89 1.28 1.26
N ARG A 275 -10.12 1.80 1.23
CA ARG A 275 -11.03 1.71 2.39
C ARG A 275 -11.30 0.28 2.87
N ASP A 276 -11.36 -0.69 1.94
CA ASP A 276 -11.54 -2.10 2.25
C ASP A 276 -10.19 -2.81 2.42
N ILE A 277 -9.78 -2.91 3.69
CA ILE A 277 -8.60 -3.66 4.12
C ILE A 277 -9.05 -4.74 5.08
N SER A 278 -8.60 -5.96 4.82
CA SER A 278 -8.99 -7.16 5.54
C SER A 278 -7.77 -8.02 5.86
N VAL A 279 -7.77 -8.68 7.01
CA VAL A 279 -6.83 -9.76 7.34
C VAL A 279 -7.54 -11.08 7.10
N ILE A 280 -6.90 -11.91 6.29
CA ILE A 280 -7.34 -13.25 5.95
C ILE A 280 -6.51 -14.21 6.79
N ASN A 281 -7.17 -15.18 7.42
CA ASN A 281 -6.50 -16.21 8.21
C ASN A 281 -6.72 -17.56 7.52
N ASP A 282 -5.66 -18.35 7.44
CA ASP A 282 -5.69 -19.71 6.89
C ASP A 282 -6.39 -19.82 5.51
N ASP A 283 -6.13 -18.85 4.62
CA ASP A 283 -6.71 -18.77 3.27
C ASP A 283 -8.26 -18.63 3.20
N ASP A 284 -8.95 -18.37 4.32
CA ASP A 284 -10.41 -18.18 4.35
C ASP A 284 -10.81 -16.74 3.94
N PHE A 285 -10.86 -16.51 2.63
CA PHE A 285 -11.29 -15.22 2.05
C PHE A 285 -12.80 -14.93 2.22
N GLU A 286 -13.62 -15.94 2.50
CA GLU A 286 -15.06 -15.78 2.69
C GLU A 286 -15.38 -15.23 4.08
N LYS A 287 -14.50 -15.47 5.06
CA LYS A 287 -14.63 -14.98 6.44
C LYS A 287 -13.35 -14.29 6.91
N PRO A 288 -13.09 -13.05 6.44
CA PRO A 288 -11.98 -12.25 6.94
C PRO A 288 -12.00 -12.16 8.46
N SER A 289 -10.85 -12.43 9.08
CA SER A 289 -10.71 -12.45 10.54
C SER A 289 -10.77 -11.05 11.16
N LEU A 290 -10.37 -10.04 10.40
CA LEU A 290 -10.30 -8.68 10.87
C LEU A 290 -10.40 -7.69 9.71
N LYS A 291 -10.95 -6.50 9.97
CA LYS A 291 -11.01 -5.41 8.99
C LYS A 291 -10.49 -4.10 9.60
N TYR A 292 -9.96 -3.23 8.75
CA TYR A 292 -9.57 -1.87 9.16
C TYR A 292 -10.79 -0.99 9.47
N THR A 293 -11.93 -1.29 8.85
CA THR A 293 -13.23 -0.71 9.21
C THR A 293 -13.97 -1.64 10.17
N GLY A 294 -14.65 -1.10 11.18
CA GLY A 294 -15.41 -1.90 12.13
C GLY A 294 -16.23 -1.07 13.09
N LYS A 295 -17.27 -1.66 13.68
CA LYS A 295 -18.23 -0.95 14.56
C LYS A 295 -17.57 -0.33 15.79
N THR A 296 -16.60 -1.02 16.38
CA THR A 296 -15.90 -0.63 17.62
C THR A 296 -14.43 -0.29 17.41
N GLY A 297 -13.95 -0.34 16.16
CA GLY A 297 -12.53 -0.26 15.82
C GLY A 297 -12.27 0.14 14.38
N ASP A 298 -12.89 1.23 13.91
CA ASP A 298 -12.62 1.80 12.59
C ASP A 298 -11.30 2.59 12.61
N GLY A 299 -10.25 2.03 12.00
CA GLY A 299 -8.93 2.62 11.90
C GLY A 299 -8.91 3.97 11.19
N TRP A 300 -9.76 4.17 10.17
CA TRP A 300 -9.85 5.49 9.50
C TRP A 300 -10.35 6.56 10.46
N SER A 301 -11.33 6.22 11.31
CA SER A 301 -11.89 7.14 12.30
C SER A 301 -10.95 7.34 13.50
N LEU A 302 -10.41 6.26 14.06
CA LEU A 302 -9.55 6.27 15.24
C LEU A 302 -8.25 7.05 14.97
N GLU A 303 -7.59 6.77 13.85
CA GLU A 303 -6.35 7.46 13.46
C GLU A 303 -6.62 8.89 12.94
N GLY A 304 -7.88 9.23 12.71
CA GLY A 304 -8.34 10.59 12.45
C GLY A 304 -8.12 11.04 11.02
N TYR A 305 -8.50 10.21 10.04
CA TYR A 305 -8.47 10.58 8.63
C TYR A 305 -9.19 11.90 8.38
N VAL A 306 -8.57 12.81 7.63
CA VAL A 306 -9.10 14.16 7.38
C VAL A 306 -9.66 14.23 5.97
N THR A 307 -10.96 14.49 5.82
CA THR A 307 -11.59 14.60 4.49
C THR A 307 -11.57 16.03 3.94
N ASN A 308 -11.63 17.04 4.80
CA ASN A 308 -11.58 18.43 4.38
C ASN A 308 -10.11 18.90 4.28
N GLN A 309 -9.53 18.80 3.08
CA GLN A 309 -8.15 19.21 2.82
C GLN A 309 -8.09 20.10 1.59
N ASN A 310 -7.86 21.41 1.78
CA ASN A 310 -7.72 22.40 0.70
C ASN A 310 -8.89 22.39 -0.30
N GLY A 311 -10.10 22.11 0.17
CA GLY A 311 -11.29 22.05 -0.68
C GLY A 311 -11.44 20.77 -1.50
N TRP A 312 -10.54 19.78 -1.39
CA TRP A 312 -10.72 18.52 -2.11
C TRP A 312 -11.89 17.70 -1.58
N GLU A 313 -12.58 17.01 -2.48
CA GLU A 313 -13.60 16.02 -2.16
C GLU A 313 -12.93 14.68 -1.86
N LEU A 314 -12.58 14.47 -0.58
CA LEU A 314 -11.91 13.25 -0.11
C LEU A 314 -12.82 12.41 0.76
N GLU A 315 -12.57 11.10 0.75
CA GLU A 315 -13.23 10.11 1.60
C GLU A 315 -12.21 9.27 2.40
N PRO A 316 -12.60 8.73 3.56
CA PRO A 316 -11.79 7.74 4.26
C PRO A 316 -11.34 6.62 3.32
N GLY A 317 -10.04 6.33 3.33
CA GLY A 317 -9.45 5.38 2.41
C GLY A 317 -8.70 5.99 1.26
N ASP A 318 -8.87 7.28 0.91
CA ASP A 318 -8.08 7.87 -0.18
C ASP A 318 -6.61 7.93 0.23
N VAL A 319 -5.74 7.19 -0.49
CA VAL A 319 -4.31 7.02 -0.12
C VAL A 319 -3.41 7.85 -1.04
N VAL A 320 -3.69 7.87 -2.33
CA VAL A 320 -2.85 8.54 -3.33
C VAL A 320 -3.68 9.08 -4.47
N VAL A 321 -3.25 10.23 -4.99
CA VAL A 321 -3.79 10.91 -6.15
C VAL A 321 -2.79 10.84 -7.30
N TYR A 322 -3.23 10.25 -8.41
CA TYR A 322 -2.50 10.16 -9.67
C TYR A 322 -3.01 11.23 -10.66
N TYR A 323 -2.12 11.79 -11.48
CA TYR A 323 -2.56 12.48 -12.70
C TYR A 323 -3.33 11.52 -13.61
N ALA A 324 -4.39 11.99 -14.25
CA ALA A 324 -5.09 11.20 -15.27
C ALA A 324 -4.38 11.24 -16.64
N ASP A 325 -3.52 12.24 -16.87
CA ASP A 325 -2.91 12.55 -18.16
C ASP A 325 -1.38 12.49 -18.21
N LYS A 326 -0.69 12.30 -17.06
CA LYS A 326 0.78 12.23 -16.99
C LYS A 326 1.27 10.84 -16.62
N ARG A 327 2.34 10.39 -17.26
CA ARG A 327 2.80 9.00 -17.21
C ARG A 327 4.29 8.93 -16.93
N ALA A 328 4.72 7.87 -16.25
CA ALA A 328 6.13 7.59 -15.97
C ALA A 328 6.96 7.44 -17.25
N THR A 329 6.34 6.95 -18.34
CA THR A 329 7.01 6.81 -19.64
C THR A 329 7.52 8.14 -20.19
N ASP A 330 6.85 9.25 -19.87
CA ASP A 330 7.22 10.58 -20.37
C ASP A 330 8.61 11.01 -19.86
N ASP A 331 9.01 10.55 -18.67
CA ASP A 331 10.29 10.88 -18.05
C ASP A 331 11.46 10.10 -18.65
N TYR A 332 11.22 8.89 -19.14
CA TYR A 332 12.25 8.07 -19.79
C TYR A 332 12.55 8.52 -21.22
N TYR A 333 11.56 9.03 -21.95
CA TYR A 333 11.77 9.54 -23.31
C TYR A 333 12.50 10.90 -23.33
N SER A 334 12.34 11.74 -22.31
CA SER A 334 13.06 13.02 -22.21
C SER A 334 14.57 12.88 -21.94
N ALA A 335 15.02 11.73 -21.43
CA ALA A 335 16.45 11.46 -21.21
C ALA A 335 17.21 11.00 -22.48
N GLY A 336 16.51 10.85 -23.62
CA GLY A 336 17.05 10.31 -24.88
C GLY A 336 17.55 11.35 -25.90
N THR A 337 17.56 12.65 -25.57
CA THR A 337 18.16 13.68 -26.42
C THR A 337 18.77 14.79 -25.56
N HIS A 338 20.08 14.72 -25.32
CA HIS A 338 21.00 15.85 -25.44
C HIS A 338 22.44 15.37 -25.51
#